data_AF-A0A6N2RVG3-F1
#
_entry.id   AF-A0A6N2RVG3-F1
#
_cell.length_a   1.000
_cell.length_b   1.000
_cell.length_c   1.000
_cell.angle_alpha   90.00
_cell.angle_beta   90.00
_cell.angle_gamma   90.00
#
_symmetry.space_group_name_H-M   'P 1'
#
loop_
_entity.id
_entity.type
_entity.pdbx_description
1 polymer ?
#
loop_
_entity_poly.entity_id
_entity_poly.type
_entity_poly.pdbx_seq_one_letter_code
_entity_poly.pdbx_strand_id
1 'polypeptide(L)' 'MDNILKAVVNKWGNMLYCLVVRILIENIEVAIEEFAYVQYNHVRPHSYNNYKTPYEARYGWC' A
#
# COMPACT_ATOMS: atom_id res chain seq x y z
N MET A 1 -13.83 13.11 -38.98
CA MET A 1 -14.54 12.57 -37.80
C MET A 1 -13.60 11.72 -36.93
N ASP A 2 -12.73 10.92 -37.55
CA ASP A 2 -11.90 9.91 -36.88
C ASP A 2 -10.86 10.45 -35.88
N ASN A 3 -10.24 11.60 -36.14
CA ASN A 3 -9.19 12.13 -35.26
C ASN A 3 -9.75 12.69 -33.94
N ILE A 4 -10.95 13.27 -33.99
CA ILE A 4 -11.64 13.78 -32.79
C ILE A 4 -12.10 12.62 -31.94
N LEU A 5 -12.71 11.59 -32.55
CA LEU A 5 -13.14 10.40 -31.82
C LEU A 5 -11.94 9.69 -31.15
N LYS A 6 -10.82 9.53 -31.86
CA LYS A 6 -9.58 8.98 -31.30
C LYS A 6 -9.04 9.83 -30.15
N ALA A 7 -9.03 11.15 -30.28
CA ALA A 7 -8.56 12.05 -29.21
C ALA A 7 -9.45 11.96 -27.97
N VAL A 8 -10.77 11.90 -28.17
CA VAL A 8 -11.75 11.75 -27.08
C VAL A 8 -11.56 10.39 -26.38
N VAL A 9 -11.50 9.29 -27.13
CA VAL A 9 -11.28 7.95 -26.57
C VAL A 9 -9.95 7.89 -25.79
N ASN A 10 -8.87 8.43 -26.33
CA ASN A 10 -7.57 8.46 -25.64
C ASN A 10 -7.62 9.31 -24.36
N LYS A 11 -8.29 10.46 -24.37
CA LYS A 11 -8.43 11.31 -23.20
C LYS A 11 -9.17 10.59 -22.08
N TRP A 12 -10.31 9.97 -22.38
CA TRP A 12 -11.09 9.23 -21.39
C TRP A 12 -10.38 7.95 -20.93
N GLY A 13 -9.71 7.24 -21.85
CA GLY A 13 -8.90 6.07 -21.53
C GLY A 13 -7.76 6.40 -20.57
N ASN A 14 -7.03 7.49 -20.83
CA ASN A 14 -5.97 7.96 -19.93
C ASN A 14 -6.52 8.40 -18.57
N MET A 15 -7.67 9.08 -18.56
CA MET A 15 -8.30 9.49 -17.30
C MET A 15 -8.74 8.30 -16.47
N LEU A 16 -9.35 7.28 -17.10
CA LEU A 16 -9.74 6.04 -16.43
C LEU A 16 -8.51 5.29 -15.92
N TYR A 17 -7.45 5.17 -16.73
CA TYR A 17 -6.20 4.55 -16.32
C TYR A 17 -5.60 5.25 -15.09
N CYS A 18 -5.52 6.59 -15.11
CA CYS A 18 -5.02 7.35 -13.97
C CYS A 18 -5.85 7.12 -12.70
N LEU A 19 -7.17 7.05 -12.82
CA LEU A 19 -8.06 6.78 -11.67
C LEU A 19 -7.86 5.37 -11.14
N VAL A 20 -7.85 4.36 -12.02
CA VAL A 20 -7.66 2.96 -11.62
C VAL A 20 -6.29 2.76 -10.97
N VAL A 21 -5.23 3.35 -11.53
CA VAL A 21 -3.89 3.28 -10.97
C VAL A 21 -3.82 3.94 -9.60
N ARG A 22 -4.44 5.12 -9.43
CA ARG A 22 -4.49 5.80 -8.11
C ARG A 22 -5.20 4.95 -7.07
N ILE A 23 -6.38 4.43 -7.39
CA ILE A 23 -7.15 3.57 -6.47
C ILE A 23 -6.35 2.32 -6.12
N LEU A 24 -5.67 1.70 -7.08
CA LEU A 24 -4.85 0.53 -6.83
C LEU A 24 -3.67 0.85 -5.90
N ILE A 25 -2.98 1.96 -6.13
CA ILE A 25 -1.87 2.39 -5.29
C ILE A 25 -2.36 2.63 -3.85
N GLU A 26 -3.43 3.41 -3.68
CA GLU A 26 -4.00 3.71 -2.36
C GLU A 26 -4.36 2.42 -1.60
N ASN A 27 -5.01 1.47 -2.27
CA ASN A 27 -5.36 0.18 -1.65
C ASN A 27 -4.14 -0.64 -1.22
N ILE A 28 -3.07 -0.62 -2.03
CA ILE A 28 -1.83 -1.32 -1.69
C ILE A 28 -1.12 -0.65 -0.52
N GLU A 29 -1.07 0.69 -0.50
CA GLU A 29 -0.47 1.46 0.59
C GLU A 29 -1.16 1.14 1.92
N VAL A 30 -2.50 1.16 1.95
CA VAL A 30 -3.27 0.80 3.15
C VAL A 30 -2.98 -0.62 3.59
N ALA A 31 -3.00 -1.60 2.68
CA ALA A 31 -2.75 -2.99 3.01
C ALA A 31 -1.32 -3.21 3.56
N ILE A 32 -0.32 -2.53 2.99
CA ILE A 32 1.07 -2.58 3.46
C ILE A 32 1.18 -1.94 4.85
N GLU A 33 0.55 -0.79 5.07
CA GLU A 33 0.59 -0.10 6.36
C GLU A 33 -0.04 -0.95 7.46
N GLU A 34 -1.22 -1.53 7.22
CA GLU A 34 -1.88 -2.44 8.16
C GLU A 34 -1.02 -3.68 8.46
N PHE A 35 -0.42 -4.29 7.44
CA PHE A 35 0.45 -5.44 7.62
C PHE A 35 1.71 -5.06 8.43
N ALA A 36 2.38 -3.98 8.06
CA ALA A 36 3.59 -3.52 8.72
C ALA A 36 3.31 -3.13 10.17
N TYR A 37 2.21 -2.43 10.42
CA TYR A 37 1.81 -2.05 11.76
C TYR A 37 1.41 -3.27 12.58
N VAL A 38 0.42 -4.06 12.16
CA VAL A 38 -0.10 -5.15 12.99
C VAL A 38 0.82 -6.38 12.95
N GLN A 39 0.94 -6.99 11.78
CA GLN A 39 1.57 -8.30 11.65
C GLN A 39 3.07 -8.23 11.93
N TYR A 40 3.76 -7.26 11.33
CA TYR A 40 5.20 -7.16 11.50
C TYR A 40 5.59 -6.58 12.86
N ASN A 41 5.05 -5.41 13.25
CA ASN A 41 5.52 -4.73 14.46
C ASN A 41 4.95 -5.28 15.77
N HIS A 42 3.71 -5.81 15.78
CA HIS A 42 3.02 -6.18 17.04
C HIS A 42 2.72 -7.66 17.19
N VAL A 43 2.69 -8.45 16.12
CA VAL A 43 2.37 -9.90 16.20
C VAL A 43 3.60 -10.77 16.02
N ARG A 44 4.47 -10.46 15.05
CA ARG A 44 5.57 -11.35 14.66
C ARG A 44 6.81 -11.16 15.55
N PRO A 45 7.24 -12.19 16.30
CA PRO A 45 8.50 -12.13 17.03
C PRO A 45 9.69 -12.40 16.10
N HIS A 46 10.82 -11.74 16.35
CA HIS A 46 12.03 -11.89 15.54
C HIS A 46 13.18 -12.47 16.34
N SER A 47 13.92 -13.40 15.74
CA SER A 47 15.08 -14.04 16.38
C SER A 47 16.18 -13.04 16.76
N TYR A 48 16.39 -12.00 15.95
CA TYR A 48 17.36 -10.93 16.24
C TYR A 48 16.94 -10.02 17.41
N ASN A 49 15.65 -10.05 17.78
CA ASN A 49 15.10 -9.27 18.89
C ASN A 49 14.85 -10.14 20.14
N ASN A 50 15.65 -11.20 20.35
CA ASN A 50 15.44 -12.18 21.41
C ASN A 50 14.03 -12.79 21.42
N TYR A 51 13.47 -13.03 20.23
CA TYR A 51 12.10 -13.52 20.05
C TYR A 51 11.01 -12.61 20.63
N LYS A 52 11.30 -11.30 20.76
CA LYS A 52 10.28 -10.28 20.98
C LYS A 52 9.80 -9.71 19.64
N THR A 53 8.59 -9.18 19.63
CA THR A 53 8.10 -8.35 18.52
C THR A 53 8.89 -7.03 18.45
N PRO A 54 8.93 -6.36 17.28
CA PRO A 54 9.60 -5.06 17.17
C PRO A 54 9.06 -4.01 18.16
N TYR A 55 7.76 -4.03 18.43
CA TYR A 55 7.15 -3.14 19.42
C TYR A 55 7.67 -3.41 20.83
N GLU A 56 7.63 -4.66 21.29
CA GLU A 56 8.14 -5.05 22.61
C GLU A 56 9.63 -4.80 22.77
N ALA A 57 10.42 -4.97 21.70
CA ALA A 57 11.85 -4.68 21.75
C ALA A 57 12.13 -3.17 21.96
N ARG A 58 11.28 -2.29 21.41
CA ARG A 58 11.41 -0.83 21.53
C ARG A 58 10.82 -0.26 22.83
N TYR A 59 9.68 -0.81 23.27
CA TYR A 59 8.87 -0.22 24.35
C TYR A 59 8.62 -1.15 25.53
N GLY A 60 8.96 -2.44 25.45
CA GLY A 60 8.67 -3.46 26.47
C GLY A 60 9.64 -3.46 27.65
N TRP A 61 10.24 -2.32 27.99
CA TRP A 61 11.04 -2.12 29.19
C TRP A 61 10.31 -1.14 30.13
N CYS A 62 9.45 -1.70 30.99
CA CYS A 62 8.93 -1.11 32.23
C CYS A 62 9.19 -2.13 33.34
#